data_AF-A0A606E632-F1
#
_entry.id   AF-A0A606E632-F1
#
_cell.length_a   1.000
_cell.length_b   1.000
_cell.length_c   1.000
_cell.angle_alpha   90.00
_cell.angle_beta   90.00
_cell.angle_gamma   90.00
#
_symmetry.space_group_name_H-M   'P 1'
#
loop_
_entity.id
_entity.type
_entity.pdbx_description
1 polymer ?
#
loop_
_entity_poly.entity_id
_entity_poly.type
_entity_poly.pdbx_seq_one_letter_code
_entity_poly.pdbx_strand_id
1 'polypeptide(L)'
;GALALPVNAAIGFESKMADIRKVVDGLDDKKAFAQMSDDILTLSTQLPMAAEGIAEIVAAGGQAGIARGDLMQFANDAVKMGVAFDTTAEESGQMMAQWRTAFKLTQEDVVVLADKINYLGNTGPANAKKISDIVTRIGPLGGVAGVASGEIAAMGATIAGMGVESEIASTGIKNFMLSLTAGNSATKAQKQAMAFLKLNPRKLAEDMQKDSRGAMLKVLDSLAKVPKAKQAAVMNALFG
;
A
#
# COMPACT_ATOMS: atom_id res chain seq x y z
N GLY A 1 9.55 41.65 -5.22
CA GLY A 1 10.61 41.98 -6.18
C GLY A 1 10.95 40.75 -7.00
N ALA A 2 11.16 40.89 -8.31
CA ALA A 2 11.31 39.75 -9.25
C ALA A 2 12.48 38.79 -8.93
N LEU A 3 13.48 39.26 -8.17
CA LEU A 3 14.62 38.44 -7.72
C LEU A 3 14.36 37.65 -6.43
N ALA A 4 13.31 37.97 -5.66
CA ALA A 4 13.02 37.30 -4.39
C ALA A 4 12.44 35.88 -4.57
N LEU A 5 11.70 35.65 -5.67
CA LEU A 5 11.11 34.34 -6.00
C LEU A 5 12.17 33.27 -6.34
N PRO A 6 13.13 33.52 -7.26
CA PRO A 6 14.15 32.51 -7.58
C PRO A 6 15.11 32.24 -6.42
N VAL A 7 15.43 33.24 -5.59
CA VAL A 7 16.26 33.05 -4.39
C VAL A 7 15.54 32.17 -3.35
N ASN A 8 14.25 32.41 -3.10
CA ASN A 8 13.49 31.57 -2.17
C ASN A 8 13.36 30.12 -2.66
N ALA A 9 13.17 29.91 -3.96
CA ALA A 9 13.11 28.56 -4.55
C ALA A 9 14.46 27.82 -4.41
N ALA A 10 15.58 28.51 -4.63
CA ALA A 10 16.92 27.95 -4.44
C ALA A 10 17.17 27.57 -2.96
N ILE A 11 16.80 28.43 -2.02
CA ILE A 11 16.91 28.15 -0.58
C ILE A 11 16.05 26.94 -0.18
N GLY A 12 14.81 26.87 -0.67
CA GLY A 12 13.91 25.74 -0.42
C GLY A 12 14.50 24.42 -0.92
N PHE A 13 15.02 24.43 -2.16
CA PHE A 13 15.68 23.27 -2.73
C PHE A 13 16.93 22.83 -1.94
N GLU A 14 17.82 23.76 -1.58
CA GLU A 14 19.00 23.46 -0.75
C GLU A 14 18.61 22.86 0.61
N SER A 15 17.54 23.36 1.23
CA SER A 15 17.01 22.81 2.48
C SER A 15 16.55 21.37 2.31
N LYS A 16 15.80 21.06 1.24
CA LYS A 16 15.35 19.67 0.97
C LYS A 16 16.52 18.76 0.63
N MET A 17 17.52 19.25 -0.09
CA MET A 17 18.76 18.50 -0.33
C MET A 17 19.48 18.15 0.98
N ALA A 18 19.50 19.06 1.96
CA ALA A 18 20.05 18.75 3.28
C ALA A 18 19.27 17.64 4.00
N ASP A 19 17.95 17.57 3.82
CA ASP A 19 17.13 16.48 4.36
C ASP A 19 17.41 15.16 3.65
N ILE A 20 17.54 15.15 2.33
CA ILE A 20 17.95 13.97 1.53
C ILE A 20 19.30 13.44 2.04
N ARG A 21 20.28 14.32 2.28
CA ARG A 21 21.60 13.91 2.78
C ARG A 21 21.56 13.19 4.12
N LYS A 22 20.59 13.50 4.99
CA LYS A 22 20.45 12.84 6.30
C LYS A 22 19.92 11.41 6.19
N VAL A 23 19.18 11.10 5.13
CA VAL A 23 18.35 9.89 5.04
C VAL A 23 18.75 8.98 3.87
N VAL A 24 19.67 9.41 3.02
CA VAL A 24 20.19 8.63 1.90
C VAL A 24 21.67 8.35 2.10
N ASP A 25 22.00 7.06 2.17
CA ASP A 25 23.37 6.60 2.36
C ASP A 25 24.29 7.03 1.21
N GLY A 26 25.52 7.40 1.56
CA GLY A 26 26.59 7.73 0.60
C GLY A 26 26.55 9.16 0.06
N LEU A 27 25.70 10.04 0.59
CA LEU A 27 25.64 11.45 0.20
C LEU A 27 26.58 12.38 0.98
N ASP A 28 27.44 11.84 1.85
CA ASP A 28 28.57 12.60 2.39
C ASP A 28 29.67 12.85 1.35
N ASP A 29 29.72 12.02 0.30
CA ASP A 29 30.55 12.29 -0.86
C ASP A 29 29.98 13.48 -1.65
N LYS A 30 30.82 14.51 -1.83
CA LYS A 30 30.41 15.76 -2.47
C LYS A 30 29.96 15.57 -3.91
N LYS A 31 30.56 14.62 -4.65
CA LYS A 31 30.20 14.37 -6.04
C LYS A 31 28.86 13.66 -6.12
N ALA A 32 28.63 12.66 -5.27
CA ALA A 32 27.36 11.96 -5.17
C ALA A 32 26.20 12.90 -4.78
N PHE A 33 26.46 13.82 -3.84
CA PHE A 33 25.48 14.83 -3.44
C PHE A 33 25.14 15.81 -4.57
N ALA A 34 26.16 16.35 -5.25
CA ALA A 34 25.96 17.23 -6.39
C ALA A 34 25.21 16.54 -7.54
N GLN A 35 25.56 15.28 -7.83
CA GLN A 35 24.86 14.49 -8.85
C GLN A 35 23.38 14.31 -8.50
N MET A 36 23.05 13.99 -7.25
CA MET A 36 21.66 13.87 -6.79
C MET A 36 20.89 15.19 -6.98
N SER A 37 21.51 16.34 -6.68
CA SER A 37 20.90 17.64 -6.94
C SER A 37 20.63 17.87 -8.43
N ASP A 38 21.61 17.58 -9.28
CA ASP A 38 21.49 17.73 -10.74
C ASP A 38 20.42 16.79 -11.32
N ASP A 39 20.32 15.56 -10.81
CA ASP A 39 19.33 14.57 -11.22
C ASP A 39 17.91 15.05 -10.86
N ILE A 40 17.70 15.59 -9.66
CA ILE A 40 16.40 16.15 -9.23
C ILE A 40 16.01 17.37 -10.07
N LEU A 41 16.96 18.28 -10.31
CA LEU A 41 16.72 19.44 -11.15
C LEU A 41 16.35 19.00 -12.57
N THR A 42 17.09 18.04 -13.14
CA THR A 42 16.79 17.46 -14.46
C THR A 42 15.39 16.85 -14.49
N LEU A 43 15.04 16.05 -13.48
CA LEU A 43 13.72 15.41 -13.41
C LEU A 43 12.60 16.45 -13.31
N SER A 44 12.81 17.58 -12.64
CA SER A 44 11.83 18.68 -12.56
C SER A 44 11.56 19.36 -13.90
N THR A 45 12.47 19.23 -14.87
CA THR A 45 12.24 19.72 -16.24
C THR A 45 11.45 18.73 -17.10
N GLN A 46 11.38 17.46 -16.68
CA GLN A 46 10.72 16.37 -17.40
C GLN A 46 9.32 16.07 -16.86
N LEU A 47 9.11 16.35 -15.58
CA LEU A 47 7.85 16.10 -14.88
C LEU A 47 7.10 17.40 -14.58
N PRO A 48 5.77 17.37 -14.45
CA PRO A 48 4.97 18.52 -14.07
C PRO A 48 5.07 18.81 -12.55
N MET A 49 6.29 18.87 -12.01
CA MET A 49 6.55 19.07 -10.58
C MET A 49 7.85 19.84 -10.36
N ALA A 50 7.83 20.80 -9.43
CA ALA A 50 9.01 21.57 -9.07
C ALA A 50 10.07 20.70 -8.38
N ALA A 51 11.34 21.10 -8.50
CA ALA A 51 12.48 20.40 -7.89
C ALA A 51 12.34 20.20 -6.37
N GLU A 52 11.73 21.15 -5.66
CA GLU A 52 11.47 21.04 -4.22
C GLU A 52 10.52 19.86 -3.89
N GLY A 53 9.44 19.70 -4.67
CA GLY A 53 8.50 18.59 -4.49
C GLY A 53 9.12 17.24 -4.83
N ILE A 54 9.92 17.18 -5.91
CA ILE A 54 10.68 15.96 -6.24
C ILE A 54 11.67 15.63 -5.12
N ALA A 55 12.38 16.63 -4.59
CA ALA A 55 13.32 16.44 -3.48
C ALA A 55 12.61 15.91 -2.21
N GLU A 56 11.39 16.36 -1.94
CA GLU A 56 10.57 15.84 -0.83
C GLU A 56 10.22 14.36 -1.02
N ILE A 57 9.84 13.95 -2.23
CA ILE A 57 9.58 12.54 -2.55
C ILE A 57 10.87 11.71 -2.41
N VAL A 58 12.00 12.21 -2.91
CA VAL A 58 13.31 11.54 -2.77
C VAL A 58 13.70 11.38 -1.31
N ALA A 59 13.47 12.39 -0.48
CA ALA A 59 13.71 12.31 0.96
C ALA A 59 12.82 11.24 1.63
N ALA A 60 11.53 11.19 1.28
CA ALA A 60 10.62 10.16 1.77
C ALA A 60 11.06 8.75 1.34
N GLY A 61 11.54 8.59 0.10
CA GLY A 61 12.11 7.33 -0.39
C GLY A 61 13.37 6.92 0.40
N GLY A 62 14.27 7.86 0.67
CA GLY A 62 15.46 7.62 1.49
C GLY A 62 15.10 7.20 2.93
N GLN A 63 14.15 7.88 3.56
CA GLN A 63 13.63 7.52 4.89
C GLN A 63 13.04 6.11 4.93
N ALA A 64 12.43 5.66 3.83
CA ALA A 64 11.89 4.32 3.67
C ALA A 64 12.97 3.26 3.35
N GLY A 65 14.26 3.65 3.30
CA GLY A 65 15.38 2.76 3.02
C GLY A 65 15.50 2.36 1.55
N ILE A 66 14.91 3.13 0.62
CA ILE A 66 15.08 2.88 -0.81
C ILE A 66 16.54 3.19 -1.19
N ALA A 67 17.16 2.26 -1.91
CA ALA A 67 18.54 2.40 -2.34
C ALA A 67 18.72 3.67 -3.19
N ARG A 68 19.84 4.38 -2.99
CA ARG A 68 20.15 5.64 -3.68
C ARG A 68 19.95 5.57 -5.20
N GLY A 69 20.32 4.45 -5.83
CA GLY A 69 20.18 4.23 -7.27
C GLY A 69 18.73 4.16 -7.77
N ASP A 70 17.78 3.85 -6.89
CA ASP A 70 16.36 3.68 -7.25
C ASP A 70 15.56 4.97 -7.02
N LEU A 71 16.13 5.99 -6.35
CA LEU A 71 15.38 7.15 -5.86
C LEU A 71 14.82 8.03 -6.99
N MET A 72 15.53 8.18 -8.11
CA MET A 72 15.01 8.96 -9.24
C MET A 72 13.85 8.25 -9.93
N GLN A 73 13.94 6.93 -10.08
CA GLN A 73 12.83 6.13 -10.61
C GLN A 73 11.64 6.20 -9.65
N PHE A 74 11.89 6.05 -8.35
CA PHE A 74 10.85 6.17 -7.32
C PHE A 74 10.13 7.53 -7.38
N ALA A 75 10.85 8.63 -7.49
CA ALA A 75 10.25 9.96 -7.60
C ALA A 75 9.43 10.14 -8.89
N ASN A 76 9.95 9.65 -10.01
CA ASN A 76 9.21 9.62 -11.27
C ASN A 76 7.92 8.80 -11.18
N ASP A 77 7.99 7.61 -10.59
CA ASP A 77 6.84 6.72 -10.45
C ASP A 77 5.79 7.31 -9.49
N ALA A 78 6.23 8.06 -8.46
CA ALA A 78 5.34 8.75 -7.53
C ALA A 78 4.53 9.84 -8.23
N VAL A 79 5.18 10.64 -9.09
CA VAL A 79 4.49 11.66 -9.89
C VAL A 79 3.48 11.03 -10.84
N LYS A 80 3.86 9.95 -11.53
CA LYS A 80 2.95 9.23 -12.43
C LYS A 80 1.77 8.63 -11.68
N MET A 81 2.01 8.02 -10.52
CA MET A 81 0.96 7.45 -9.69
C MET A 81 0.02 8.54 -9.16
N GLY A 82 0.54 9.72 -8.80
CA GLY A 82 -0.27 10.88 -8.39
C GLY A 82 -1.32 11.24 -9.44
N VAL A 83 -0.88 11.36 -10.69
CA VAL A 83 -1.78 11.60 -11.83
C VAL A 83 -2.77 10.46 -12.04
N ALA A 84 -2.31 9.20 -11.98
CA ALA A 84 -3.17 8.05 -12.22
C ALA A 84 -4.25 7.85 -11.13
N PHE A 85 -3.96 8.24 -9.89
CA PHE A 85 -4.82 7.97 -8.74
C PHE A 85 -5.64 9.19 -8.30
N ASP A 86 -5.53 10.31 -9.02
CA ASP A 86 -6.10 11.61 -8.64
C ASP A 86 -5.69 12.02 -7.21
N THR A 87 -4.38 11.96 -6.92
CA THR A 87 -3.78 12.27 -5.61
C THR A 87 -2.47 13.03 -5.80
N THR A 88 -1.83 13.54 -4.74
CA THR A 88 -0.55 14.25 -4.93
C THR A 88 0.61 13.27 -5.14
N ALA A 89 1.70 13.73 -5.75
CA ALA A 89 2.88 12.87 -5.92
C ALA A 89 3.56 12.58 -4.57
N GLU A 90 3.44 13.48 -3.60
CA GLU A 90 3.93 13.29 -2.23
C GLU A 90 3.16 12.19 -1.51
N GLU A 91 1.82 12.24 -1.55
CA GLU A 91 0.96 11.15 -1.02
C GLU A 91 1.27 9.83 -1.72
N SER A 92 1.48 9.88 -3.04
CA SER A 92 1.84 8.71 -3.84
C SER A 92 3.19 8.12 -3.44
N GLY A 93 4.22 8.95 -3.28
CA GLY A 93 5.53 8.54 -2.78
C GLY A 93 5.43 7.88 -1.41
N GLN A 94 4.68 8.49 -0.49
CA GLN A 94 4.45 7.92 0.84
C GLN A 94 3.75 6.56 0.78
N MET A 95 2.70 6.42 -0.03
CA MET A 95 2.01 5.13 -0.20
C MET A 95 2.94 4.06 -0.78
N MET A 96 3.70 4.37 -1.83
CA MET A 96 4.65 3.41 -2.41
C MET A 96 5.72 3.01 -1.42
N ALA A 97 6.30 3.96 -0.67
CA ALA A 97 7.27 3.69 0.39
C ALA A 97 6.70 2.74 1.46
N GLN A 98 5.46 2.99 1.90
CA GLN A 98 4.76 2.15 2.85
C GLN A 98 4.50 0.75 2.29
N TRP A 99 4.07 0.62 1.04
CA TRP A 99 3.84 -0.68 0.40
C TRP A 99 5.13 -1.46 0.24
N ARG A 100 6.21 -0.82 -0.21
CA ARG A 100 7.53 -1.45 -0.31
C ARG A 100 7.98 -2.03 1.02
N THR A 101 7.81 -1.26 2.09
CA THR A 101 8.17 -1.72 3.44
C THR A 101 7.26 -2.84 3.92
N ALA A 102 5.95 -2.66 3.82
CA ALA A 102 4.95 -3.56 4.39
C ALA A 102 4.91 -4.92 3.67
N PHE A 103 5.08 -4.92 2.35
CA PHE A 103 5.02 -6.11 1.51
C PHE A 103 6.40 -6.59 1.04
N LYS A 104 7.48 -5.92 1.43
CA LYS A 104 8.86 -6.20 1.01
C LYS A 104 9.04 -6.17 -0.51
N LEU A 105 8.45 -5.16 -1.16
CA LEU A 105 8.45 -5.00 -2.63
C LEU A 105 9.71 -4.27 -3.10
N THR A 106 10.20 -4.67 -4.27
CA THR A 106 11.16 -3.89 -5.06
C THR A 106 10.48 -2.67 -5.71
N GLN A 107 11.24 -1.84 -6.43
CA GLN A 107 10.65 -0.73 -7.19
C GLN A 107 9.72 -1.24 -8.29
N GLU A 108 10.15 -2.29 -9.00
CA GLU A 108 9.35 -2.91 -10.06
C GLU A 108 8.04 -3.48 -9.48
N ASP A 109 8.13 -4.19 -8.37
CA ASP A 109 6.96 -4.82 -7.74
C ASP A 109 5.94 -3.79 -7.21
N VAL A 110 6.39 -2.62 -6.70
CA VAL A 110 5.45 -1.58 -6.24
C VAL A 110 4.75 -0.90 -7.41
N VAL A 111 5.43 -0.73 -8.55
CA VAL A 111 4.81 -0.25 -9.80
C VAL A 111 3.78 -1.26 -10.30
N VAL A 112 4.09 -2.56 -10.27
CA VAL A 112 3.13 -3.62 -10.62
C VAL A 112 1.89 -3.59 -9.71
N LEU A 113 2.06 -3.32 -8.42
CA LEU A 113 0.93 -3.14 -7.50
C LEU A 113 0.11 -1.89 -7.86
N ALA A 114 0.76 -0.76 -8.13
CA ALA A 114 0.10 0.47 -8.55
C ALA A 114 -0.69 0.27 -9.85
N ASP A 115 -0.13 -0.44 -10.83
CA ASP A 115 -0.80 -0.78 -12.09
C ASP A 115 -2.03 -1.66 -11.87
N LYS A 116 -1.95 -2.66 -10.97
CA LYS A 116 -3.11 -3.48 -10.60
C LYS A 116 -4.21 -2.65 -9.96
N ILE A 117 -3.85 -1.72 -9.06
CA ILE A 117 -4.80 -0.81 -8.42
C ILE A 117 -5.44 0.12 -9.45
N ASN A 118 -4.64 0.69 -10.36
CA ASN A 118 -5.12 1.53 -11.45
C ASN A 118 -6.10 0.76 -12.35
N TYR A 119 -5.74 -0.47 -12.73
CA TYR A 119 -6.60 -1.34 -13.53
C TYR A 119 -7.93 -1.62 -12.83
N LEU A 120 -7.90 -1.99 -11.54
CA LEU A 120 -9.12 -2.19 -10.74
C LEU A 120 -9.95 -0.90 -10.63
N GLY A 121 -9.28 0.24 -10.50
CA GLY A 121 -9.89 1.57 -10.46
C GLY A 121 -10.62 1.96 -11.75
N ASN A 122 -10.04 1.60 -12.89
CA ASN A 122 -10.56 1.95 -14.22
C ASN A 122 -11.62 0.96 -14.74
N THR A 123 -11.62 -0.27 -14.23
CA THR A 123 -12.52 -1.34 -14.71
C THR A 123 -13.63 -1.70 -13.71
N GLY A 124 -13.48 -1.30 -12.45
CA GLY A 124 -14.42 -1.56 -11.38
C GLY A 124 -15.21 -0.33 -10.94
N PRO A 125 -16.15 -0.50 -10.00
CA PRO A 125 -16.95 0.61 -9.45
C PRO A 125 -16.23 1.41 -8.34
N ALA A 126 -15.07 0.97 -7.86
CA ALA A 126 -14.23 1.71 -6.90
C ALA A 126 -13.13 2.46 -7.63
N ASN A 127 -12.80 3.70 -7.24
CA ASN A 127 -11.67 4.42 -7.82
C ASN A 127 -10.32 3.96 -7.22
N ALA A 128 -9.23 4.25 -7.95
CA ALA A 128 -7.88 3.85 -7.54
C ALA A 128 -7.50 4.40 -6.16
N LYS A 129 -7.87 5.65 -5.84
CA LYS A 129 -7.64 6.29 -4.54
C LYS A 129 -8.24 5.53 -3.36
N LYS A 130 -9.50 5.09 -3.46
CA LYS A 130 -10.15 4.30 -2.39
C LYS A 130 -9.46 2.94 -2.21
N ILE A 131 -9.07 2.31 -3.32
CA ILE A 131 -8.38 1.01 -3.29
C ILE A 131 -7.00 1.18 -2.66
N SER A 132 -6.23 2.20 -3.05
CA SER A 132 -4.91 2.48 -2.50
C SER A 132 -4.98 2.79 -1.01
N ASP A 133 -5.97 3.56 -0.56
CA ASP A 133 -6.18 3.84 0.87
C ASP A 133 -6.38 2.56 1.69
N ILE A 134 -7.15 1.60 1.16
CA ILE A 134 -7.36 0.30 1.80
C ILE A 134 -6.06 -0.52 1.82
N VAL A 135 -5.39 -0.65 0.68
CA VAL A 135 -4.13 -1.40 0.56
C VAL A 135 -3.08 -0.86 1.54
N THR A 136 -2.97 0.47 1.66
CA THR A 136 -2.05 1.14 2.58
C THR A 136 -2.35 0.81 4.04
N ARG A 137 -3.62 0.90 4.45
CA ARG A 137 -4.05 0.60 5.83
C ARG A 137 -3.88 -0.87 6.20
N ILE A 138 -4.04 -1.75 5.23
CA ILE A 138 -3.96 -3.20 5.41
C ILE A 138 -2.54 -3.73 5.25
N GLY A 139 -1.67 -3.05 4.51
CA GLY A 139 -0.35 -3.53 4.13
C GLY A 139 0.46 -4.16 5.25
N PRO A 140 0.58 -3.54 6.45
CA PRO A 140 1.31 -4.11 7.57
C PRO A 140 0.83 -5.51 8.01
N LEU A 141 -0.42 -5.87 7.70
CA LEU A 141 -1.00 -7.18 8.01
C LEU A 141 -0.83 -8.20 6.88
N GLY A 142 -0.55 -7.79 5.65
CA GLY A 142 -0.46 -8.69 4.50
C GLY A 142 0.61 -9.77 4.70
N GLY A 143 1.83 -9.35 5.08
CA GLY A 143 2.92 -10.27 5.39
C GLY A 143 2.65 -11.20 6.58
N VAL A 144 1.91 -10.72 7.59
CA VAL A 144 1.51 -11.54 8.76
C VAL A 144 0.46 -12.58 8.37
N ALA A 145 -0.49 -12.17 7.52
CA ALA A 145 -1.60 -13.02 7.11
C ALA A 145 -1.26 -13.97 5.94
N GLY A 146 -0.07 -13.83 5.33
CA GLY A 146 0.31 -14.57 4.12
C GLY A 146 -0.46 -14.11 2.88
N VAL A 147 -1.03 -12.91 2.90
CA VAL A 147 -1.85 -12.36 1.81
C VAL A 147 -1.01 -11.40 0.99
N ALA A 148 -0.90 -11.66 -0.31
CA ALA A 148 -0.18 -10.77 -1.22
C ALA A 148 -0.97 -9.49 -1.49
N SER A 149 -0.23 -8.44 -1.89
CA SER A 149 -0.77 -7.08 -2.05
C SER A 149 -1.86 -7.00 -3.11
N GLY A 150 -1.76 -7.82 -4.17
CA GLY A 150 -2.78 -7.90 -5.23
C GLY A 150 -4.13 -8.43 -4.74
N GLU A 151 -4.12 -9.43 -3.85
CA GLU A 151 -5.33 -9.96 -3.24
C GLU A 151 -5.98 -8.94 -2.31
N ILE A 152 -5.18 -8.17 -1.56
CA ILE A 152 -5.69 -7.07 -0.73
C ILE A 152 -6.32 -5.98 -1.60
N ALA A 153 -5.68 -5.61 -2.71
CA ALA A 153 -6.22 -4.66 -3.67
C ALA A 153 -7.55 -5.15 -4.26
N ALA A 154 -7.65 -6.43 -4.62
CA ALA A 154 -8.88 -7.02 -5.15
C ALA A 154 -10.03 -7.03 -4.12
N MET A 155 -9.73 -7.37 -2.85
CA MET A 155 -10.72 -7.27 -1.76
C MET A 155 -11.16 -5.82 -1.54
N GLY A 156 -10.20 -4.88 -1.52
CA GLY A 156 -10.47 -3.45 -1.38
C GLY A 156 -11.36 -2.93 -2.50
N ALA A 157 -11.05 -3.25 -3.76
CA ALA A 157 -11.85 -2.87 -4.92
C ALA A 157 -13.28 -3.44 -4.86
N THR A 158 -13.42 -4.70 -4.44
CA THR A 158 -14.73 -5.35 -4.30
C THR A 158 -15.60 -4.62 -3.26
N ILE A 159 -15.05 -4.38 -2.07
CA ILE A 159 -15.80 -3.79 -0.94
C ILE A 159 -16.07 -2.30 -1.18
N ALA A 160 -15.05 -1.54 -1.58
CA ALA A 160 -15.22 -0.12 -1.90
C ALA A 160 -16.20 0.08 -3.07
N GLY A 161 -16.23 -0.87 -4.01
CA GLY A 161 -17.13 -0.88 -5.15
C GLY A 161 -18.60 -1.02 -4.77
N MET A 162 -18.88 -1.55 -3.58
CA MET A 162 -20.22 -1.58 -2.99
C MET A 162 -20.61 -0.27 -2.29
N GLY A 163 -19.77 0.76 -2.38
CA GLY A 163 -19.97 2.05 -1.73
C GLY A 163 -19.52 2.09 -0.27
N VAL A 164 -18.77 1.09 0.21
CA VAL A 164 -18.25 1.06 1.57
C VAL A 164 -17.02 1.96 1.68
N GLU A 165 -16.96 2.77 2.72
CA GLU A 165 -15.84 3.68 2.96
C GLU A 165 -14.55 2.93 3.33
N SER A 166 -13.41 3.48 2.91
CA SER A 166 -12.09 2.82 3.01
C SER A 166 -11.75 2.38 4.43
N GLU A 167 -12.14 3.14 5.46
CA GLU A 167 -11.91 2.79 6.86
C GLU A 167 -12.73 1.57 7.31
N ILE A 168 -14.00 1.50 6.92
CA ILE A 168 -14.88 0.38 7.23
C ILE A 168 -14.43 -0.86 6.47
N ALA A 169 -14.10 -0.70 5.17
CA ALA A 169 -13.55 -1.76 4.35
C ALA A 169 -12.24 -2.31 4.95
N SER A 170 -11.33 -1.43 5.36
CA SER A 170 -10.07 -1.81 6.02
C SER A 170 -10.32 -2.56 7.32
N THR A 171 -11.26 -2.11 8.14
CA THR A 171 -11.59 -2.80 9.39
C THR A 171 -12.14 -4.21 9.13
N GLY A 172 -13.05 -4.34 8.16
CA GLY A 172 -13.59 -5.64 7.75
C GLY A 172 -12.52 -6.59 7.21
N ILE A 173 -11.65 -6.12 6.31
CA ILE A 173 -10.55 -6.93 5.75
C ILE A 173 -9.56 -7.32 6.84
N LYS A 174 -9.20 -6.40 7.74
CA LYS A 174 -8.34 -6.69 8.90
C LYS A 174 -8.92 -7.82 9.75
N ASN A 175 -10.18 -7.71 10.15
CA ASN A 175 -10.79 -8.72 11.01
C ASN A 175 -10.95 -10.06 10.30
N PHE A 176 -11.27 -10.02 9.00
CA PHE A 176 -11.31 -11.20 8.15
C PHE A 176 -9.96 -11.93 8.19
N MET A 177 -8.86 -11.26 7.81
CA MET A 177 -7.53 -11.89 7.81
C MET A 177 -7.12 -12.39 9.20
N LEU A 178 -7.30 -11.58 10.25
CA LEU A 178 -6.94 -11.97 11.63
C LEU A 178 -7.70 -13.21 12.08
N SER A 179 -8.98 -13.33 11.70
CA SER A 179 -9.78 -14.51 12.01
C SER A 179 -9.25 -15.77 11.32
N LEU A 180 -8.88 -15.67 10.03
CA LEU A 180 -8.36 -16.80 9.26
C LEU A 180 -6.98 -17.25 9.74
N THR A 181 -6.18 -16.33 10.28
CA THR A 181 -4.80 -16.60 10.72
C THR A 181 -4.70 -16.87 12.23
N ALA A 182 -5.81 -16.77 12.98
CA ALA A 182 -5.80 -16.89 14.44
C ALA A 182 -5.35 -18.27 14.94
N GLY A 183 -5.54 -19.33 14.15
CA GLY A 183 -5.11 -20.68 14.50
C GLY A 183 -5.65 -21.13 15.86
N ASN A 184 -4.76 -21.56 16.76
CA ASN A 184 -5.11 -21.98 18.12
C ASN A 184 -5.62 -20.83 19.00
N SER A 185 -5.24 -19.59 18.69
CA SER A 185 -5.62 -18.38 19.42
C SER A 185 -7.03 -17.89 19.06
N ALA A 186 -7.70 -18.53 18.10
CA ALA A 186 -9.09 -18.21 17.76
C ALA A 186 -9.99 -18.25 19.00
N THR A 187 -10.91 -17.28 19.09
CA THR A 187 -11.85 -17.18 20.22
C THR A 187 -12.82 -18.35 20.23
N LYS A 188 -13.53 -18.54 21.35
CA LYS A 188 -14.56 -19.60 21.46
C LYS A 188 -15.65 -19.45 20.39
N ALA A 189 -16.10 -18.22 20.13
CA ALA A 189 -17.10 -17.93 19.10
C ALA A 189 -16.57 -18.24 17.69
N GLN A 190 -15.34 -17.82 17.37
CA GLN A 190 -14.69 -18.13 16.10
C GLN A 190 -14.54 -19.63 15.89
N LYS A 191 -14.08 -20.38 16.91
CA LYS A 191 -13.95 -21.84 16.86
C LYS A 191 -15.29 -22.53 16.59
N GLN A 192 -16.37 -22.07 17.24
CA GLN A 192 -17.71 -22.61 17.02
C GLN A 192 -18.22 -22.32 15.60
N ALA A 193 -18.04 -21.11 15.10
CA ALA A 193 -18.42 -20.74 13.75
C ALA A 193 -17.61 -21.50 12.69
N MET A 194 -16.28 -21.62 12.86
CA MET A 194 -15.43 -22.42 11.98
C MET A 194 -15.83 -23.90 12.01
N ALA A 195 -16.13 -24.47 13.18
CA ALA A 195 -16.62 -25.85 13.27
C ALA A 195 -17.97 -26.04 12.55
N PHE A 196 -18.89 -25.08 12.65
CA PHE A 196 -20.14 -25.08 11.89
C PHE A 196 -19.91 -25.06 10.37
N LEU A 197 -18.88 -24.34 9.93
CA LEU A 197 -18.41 -24.33 8.53
C LEU A 197 -17.52 -25.52 8.15
N LYS A 198 -17.28 -26.48 9.07
CA LYS A 198 -16.36 -27.61 8.90
C LYS A 198 -14.91 -27.19 8.59
N LEU A 199 -14.49 -26.05 9.13
CA LEU A 199 -13.14 -25.52 9.05
C LEU A 199 -12.39 -25.79 10.37
N ASN A 200 -11.14 -26.24 10.25
CA ASN A 200 -10.24 -26.37 11.39
C ASN A 200 -9.38 -25.09 11.51
N PRO A 201 -9.40 -24.37 12.64
CA PRO A 201 -8.68 -23.10 12.79
C PRO A 201 -7.17 -23.22 12.55
N ARG A 202 -6.52 -24.26 13.08
CA ARG A 202 -5.08 -24.48 12.91
C ARG A 202 -4.75 -24.74 11.44
N LYS A 203 -5.48 -25.65 10.80
CA LYS A 203 -5.30 -25.95 9.38
C LYS A 203 -5.54 -24.72 8.52
N LEU A 204 -6.57 -23.93 8.82
CA LEU A 204 -6.89 -22.70 8.08
C LEU A 204 -5.75 -21.68 8.17
N ALA A 205 -5.17 -21.49 9.36
CA ALA A 205 -4.01 -20.61 9.52
C ALA A 205 -2.77 -21.13 8.74
N GLU A 206 -2.54 -22.44 8.72
CA GLU A 206 -1.47 -23.05 7.90
C GLU A 206 -1.74 -22.90 6.39
N ASP A 207 -2.99 -23.09 5.97
CA ASP A 207 -3.42 -22.92 4.57
C ASP A 207 -3.27 -21.45 4.14
N MET A 208 -3.56 -20.46 5.01
CA MET A 208 -3.35 -19.03 4.73
C MET A 208 -1.88 -18.69 4.43
N GLN A 209 -0.92 -19.37 5.06
CA GLN A 209 0.51 -19.12 4.81
C GLN A 209 1.01 -19.77 3.51
N LYS A 210 0.30 -20.77 2.99
CA LYS A 210 0.70 -21.55 1.80
C LYS A 210 -0.04 -21.11 0.54
N ASP A 211 -1.35 -20.91 0.67
CA ASP A 211 -2.27 -20.51 -0.38
C ASP A 211 -3.40 -19.68 0.25
N SER A 212 -3.09 -18.44 0.59
CA SER A 212 -4.06 -17.51 1.17
C SER A 212 -5.28 -17.30 0.29
N ARG A 213 -5.09 -17.21 -1.03
CA ARG A 213 -6.18 -17.07 -1.99
C ARG A 213 -7.16 -18.25 -1.90
N GLY A 214 -6.66 -19.48 -1.99
CA GLY A 214 -7.48 -20.69 -1.89
C GLY A 214 -8.16 -20.83 -0.53
N ALA A 215 -7.45 -20.50 0.55
CA ALA A 215 -7.99 -20.52 1.90
C ALA A 215 -9.14 -19.51 2.10
N MET A 216 -8.96 -18.26 1.64
CA MET A 216 -9.99 -17.23 1.69
C MET A 216 -11.23 -17.61 0.87
N LEU A 217 -11.04 -18.09 -0.36
CA LEU A 217 -12.14 -18.55 -1.22
C LEU A 217 -12.92 -19.71 -0.59
N LYS A 218 -12.22 -20.68 0.01
CA LYS A 218 -12.86 -21.80 0.72
C LYS A 218 -13.74 -21.34 1.89
N VAL A 219 -13.34 -20.30 2.61
CA VAL A 219 -14.16 -19.73 3.69
C VAL A 219 -15.39 -19.04 3.12
N LEU A 220 -15.23 -18.21 2.08
CA LEU A 220 -16.34 -17.54 1.40
C LEU A 220 -17.34 -18.53 0.79
N ASP A 221 -16.86 -19.61 0.15
CA ASP A 221 -17.70 -20.69 -0.41
C ASP A 221 -18.46 -21.44 0.68
N SER A 222 -17.82 -21.66 1.83
CA SER A 222 -18.47 -22.29 2.99
C SER A 222 -19.57 -21.38 3.54
N LEU A 223 -19.31 -20.07 3.63
CA LEU A 223 -20.29 -19.07 4.06
C LEU A 223 -21.48 -18.96 3.09
N ALA A 224 -21.23 -19.03 1.79
CA ALA A 224 -22.27 -18.97 0.76
C ALA A 224 -23.30 -20.11 0.90
N LYS A 225 -22.88 -21.27 1.42
CA LYS A 225 -23.72 -22.45 1.66
C LYS A 225 -24.52 -22.40 2.97
N VAL A 226 -24.22 -21.44 3.86
CA VAL A 226 -24.99 -21.25 5.10
C VAL A 226 -26.39 -20.72 4.76
N PRO A 227 -27.47 -21.22 5.40
CA PRO A 227 -28.80 -20.67 5.22
C PRO A 227 -28.83 -19.16 5.45
N LYS A 228 -29.52 -18.40 4.58
CA LYS A 228 -29.53 -16.92 4.57
C LYS A 228 -29.80 -16.31 5.95
N ALA A 229 -30.76 -16.87 6.70
CA ALA A 229 -31.11 -16.42 8.05
C ALA A 229 -29.98 -16.54 9.09
N LYS A 230 -28.95 -17.35 8.82
CA LYS A 230 -27.80 -17.57 9.72
C LYS A 230 -26.51 -16.90 9.23
N GLN A 231 -26.46 -16.44 7.97
CA GLN A 231 -25.23 -15.89 7.38
C GLN A 231 -24.68 -14.71 8.21
N ALA A 232 -25.52 -13.74 8.56
CA ALA A 232 -25.11 -12.58 9.35
C ALA A 232 -24.51 -12.98 10.71
N ALA A 233 -25.18 -13.89 11.44
CA ALA A 233 -24.70 -14.35 12.75
C ALA A 233 -23.36 -15.10 12.66
N VAL A 234 -23.16 -15.92 11.62
CA VAL A 234 -21.90 -16.64 11.39
C VAL A 234 -20.78 -15.67 11.00
N MET A 235 -21.05 -14.69 10.14
CA MET A 235 -20.09 -13.66 9.77
C MET A 235 -19.67 -12.84 11.00
N ASN A 236 -20.62 -12.39 11.83
CA ASN A 236 -20.32 -11.65 13.05
C ASN A 236 -19.48 -12.49 14.04
N ALA A 237 -19.77 -13.79 14.17
CA ALA A 237 -19.00 -14.67 15.04
C ALA A 237 -17.56 -14.91 14.55
N LEU A 238 -17.33 -14.85 13.24
CA LEU A 238 -16.00 -15.02 12.65
C LEU A 238 -15.21 -13.72 12.62
N PHE A 239 -15.82 -12.62 12.18
CA PHE A 239 -15.14 -11.41 11.73
C PHE A 239 -15.44 -10.18 12.60
N GLY A 240 -16.26 -10.32 13.64
CA GLY A 240 -16.64 -9.20 14.50
C GLY A 240 -17.80 -8.41 13.95
#